data_AF-A0A3L8C2T4-F1
#
_entry.id   AF-A0A3L8C2T4-F1
#
_cell.length_a   1.000
_cell.length_b   1.000
_cell.length_c   1.000
_cell.angle_alpha   90.00
_cell.angle_beta   90.00
_cell.angle_gamma   90.00
#
_symmetry.space_group_name_H-M   'P 1'
#
loop_
_entity.id
_entity.type
_entity.pdbx_description
1 polymer ?
#
loop_
_entity_poly.entity_id
_entity_poly.type
_entity_poly.pdbx_seq_one_letter_code
_entity_poly.pdbx_strand_id
1 'polypeptide(L)'
;METKNRLISSAVSNELGRVGDYSFFQLNSLLRQFREVYNQTSEKPLDIRYRALASLGFPASDITAGQWCEEIDREFIELTVSFMGLYGPASPLPVYYTERVLHSNDPLHPSRDLMDIFNHRLISLMQVCWEKYRYYIQYRIDGKDHYSRWLLGLAGVNQSLLQEQTRLKWHRLLPFAGVLAGANGSADSMAKVIARYFRLSAVEFEPWVQRTVEVPAVQCNSMGVRNACLGSDLIMGDSLLDCMGKFNIHLMGLSHQQYRAFLPDGFHFDELVELLQLLMV
;
A
#
# COMPACT_ATOMS: atom_id res chain seq x y z
N MET A 1 30.39 -13.51 -6.69
CA MET A 1 29.07 -12.83 -6.84
C MET A 1 28.88 -12.20 -8.21
N GLU A 2 29.94 -11.94 -8.99
CA GLU A 2 29.89 -11.35 -10.34
C GLU A 2 29.06 -12.14 -11.39
N THR A 3 28.98 -13.47 -11.26
CA THR A 3 28.26 -14.32 -12.23
C THR A 3 26.73 -14.16 -12.19
N LYS A 4 26.15 -13.79 -11.05
CA LYS A 4 24.68 -13.60 -10.93
C LYS A 4 24.21 -12.30 -11.58
N ASN A 5 24.98 -11.21 -11.49
CA ASN A 5 24.59 -9.94 -12.09
C ASN A 5 24.59 -9.97 -13.62
N ARG A 6 25.54 -10.70 -14.24
CA ARG A 6 25.60 -10.88 -15.70
C ARG A 6 24.40 -11.66 -16.29
N LEU A 7 23.81 -12.57 -15.52
CA LEU A 7 22.63 -13.32 -15.96
C LEU A 7 21.37 -12.46 -15.93
N ILE A 8 21.28 -11.55 -14.97
CA ILE A 8 20.16 -10.61 -14.83
C ILE A 8 20.24 -9.55 -15.94
N SER A 9 21.43 -8.99 -16.19
CA SER A 9 21.61 -7.99 -17.25
C SER A 9 21.36 -8.57 -18.65
N SER A 10 21.71 -9.84 -18.90
CA SER A 10 21.46 -10.50 -20.20
C SER A 10 19.99 -10.87 -20.43
N ALA A 11 19.24 -11.22 -19.37
CA ALA A 11 17.80 -11.43 -19.50
C ALA A 11 17.06 -10.11 -19.77
N VAL A 12 17.43 -9.05 -19.05
CA VAL A 12 16.85 -7.72 -19.23
C VAL A 12 17.25 -7.13 -20.58
N SER A 13 18.49 -7.32 -21.06
CA SER A 13 18.89 -6.83 -22.38
C SER A 13 18.12 -7.50 -23.53
N ASN A 14 17.77 -8.78 -23.39
CA ASN A 14 16.90 -9.47 -24.35
C ASN A 14 15.48 -8.89 -24.36
N GLU A 15 14.90 -8.60 -23.20
CA GLU A 15 13.59 -7.95 -23.10
C GLU A 15 13.63 -6.48 -23.54
N LEU A 16 14.76 -5.79 -23.35
CA LEU A 16 14.99 -4.44 -23.88
C LEU A 16 14.98 -4.41 -25.43
N GLY A 17 15.22 -5.56 -26.08
CA GLY A 17 15.04 -5.74 -27.52
C GLY A 17 13.59 -5.78 -27.99
N ARG A 18 12.61 -6.03 -27.10
CA ARG A 18 11.16 -6.11 -27.38
C ARG A 18 10.36 -4.93 -26.83
N VAL A 19 11.04 -3.83 -26.54
CA VAL A 19 10.46 -2.65 -25.89
C VAL A 19 9.30 -2.02 -26.67
N GLY A 20 9.26 -2.20 -28.00
CA GLY A 20 8.17 -1.71 -28.84
C GLY A 20 6.80 -2.33 -28.58
N ASP A 21 6.75 -3.51 -27.96
CA ASP A 21 5.49 -4.21 -27.64
C ASP A 21 4.84 -3.68 -26.35
N TYR A 22 5.57 -2.90 -25.56
CA TYR A 22 5.11 -2.37 -24.29
C TYR A 22 4.67 -0.90 -24.41
N SER A 23 3.62 -0.53 -23.68
CA SER A 23 3.34 0.88 -23.42
C SER A 23 4.38 1.46 -22.46
N PHE A 24 4.69 2.75 -22.63
CA PHE A 24 5.66 3.46 -21.80
C PHE A 24 5.43 3.31 -20.31
N PHE A 25 4.18 3.50 -19.87
CA PHE A 25 3.85 3.46 -18.44
C PHE A 25 4.01 2.06 -17.83
N GLN A 26 3.68 1.03 -18.60
CA GLN A 26 3.80 -0.36 -18.18
C GLN A 26 5.28 -0.76 -18.04
N LEU A 27 6.10 -0.49 -19.06
CA LEU A 27 7.53 -0.78 -19.00
C LEU A 27 8.19 -0.03 -17.85
N ASN A 28 7.87 1.24 -17.68
CA ASN A 28 8.48 2.06 -16.63
C ASN A 28 8.11 1.59 -15.22
N SER A 29 6.87 1.12 -15.00
CA SER A 29 6.46 0.51 -13.73
C SER A 29 7.29 -0.75 -13.43
N LEU A 30 7.50 -1.62 -14.42
CA LEU A 30 8.33 -2.82 -14.29
C LEU A 30 9.81 -2.47 -14.05
N LEU A 31 10.36 -1.52 -14.80
CA LEU A 31 11.76 -1.08 -14.63
C LEU A 31 12.01 -0.42 -13.28
N ARG A 32 11.04 0.29 -12.72
CA ARG A 32 11.14 0.84 -11.36
C ARG A 32 11.17 -0.25 -10.30
N GLN A 33 10.30 -1.25 -10.41
CA GLN A 33 10.33 -2.42 -9.51
C GLN A 33 11.66 -3.17 -9.63
N PHE A 34 12.12 -3.40 -10.86
CA PHE A 34 13.42 -4.02 -11.13
C PHE A 34 14.57 -3.21 -10.52
N ARG A 35 14.58 -1.88 -10.72
CA ARG A 35 15.57 -0.96 -10.15
C ARG A 35 15.61 -1.04 -8.63
N GLU A 36 14.46 -1.07 -7.95
CA GLU A 36 14.40 -1.19 -6.49
C GLU A 36 15.07 -2.49 -6.01
N VAL A 37 14.80 -3.61 -6.67
CA VAL A 37 15.40 -4.92 -6.34
C VAL A 37 16.89 -4.97 -6.68
N TYR A 38 17.27 -4.43 -7.84
CA TYR A 38 18.65 -4.39 -8.31
C TYR A 38 19.53 -3.57 -7.36
N ASN A 39 19.07 -2.37 -6.98
CA ASN A 39 19.82 -1.46 -6.10
C ASN A 39 19.96 -1.97 -4.66
N GLN A 40 19.15 -2.94 -4.23
CA GLN A 40 19.33 -3.61 -2.94
C GLN A 40 20.45 -4.65 -2.97
N THR A 41 20.79 -5.17 -4.15
CA THR A 41 21.69 -6.33 -4.32
C THR A 41 23.03 -5.95 -4.96
N SER A 42 23.04 -4.91 -5.78
CA SER A 42 24.20 -4.52 -6.60
C SER A 42 25.00 -3.40 -5.93
N GLU A 43 26.33 -3.39 -6.15
CA GLU A 43 27.23 -2.35 -5.65
C GLU A 43 27.11 -1.04 -6.45
N LYS A 44 26.82 -1.14 -7.74
CA LYS A 44 26.57 0.01 -8.62
C LYS A 44 25.07 0.31 -8.69
N PRO A 45 24.62 1.55 -8.41
CA PRO A 45 23.23 1.91 -8.55
C PRO A 45 22.82 1.94 -10.02
N LEU A 46 21.64 1.38 -10.29
CA LEU A 46 20.96 1.46 -11.58
C LEU A 46 20.05 2.69 -11.62
N ASP A 47 20.17 3.47 -12.69
CA ASP A 47 19.27 4.57 -13.03
C ASP A 47 18.55 4.35 -14.37
N ILE A 48 17.49 5.12 -14.60
CA ILE A 48 16.74 5.09 -15.87
C ILE A 48 16.87 6.46 -16.51
N ARG A 49 17.41 6.51 -17.72
CA ARG A 49 17.53 7.72 -18.55
C ARG A 49 16.50 7.67 -19.67
N TYR A 50 15.91 8.81 -19.99
CA TYR A 50 14.96 8.93 -21.09
C TYR A 50 15.54 9.88 -22.13
N ARG A 51 15.38 9.53 -23.41
CA ARG A 51 15.73 10.35 -24.56
C ARG A 51 14.54 10.43 -25.49
N ALA A 52 14.48 11.50 -26.28
CA ALA A 52 13.50 11.62 -27.34
C ALA A 52 14.00 10.93 -28.61
N LEU A 53 13.07 10.41 -29.41
CA LEU A 53 13.37 9.88 -30.73
C LEU A 53 13.70 11.02 -31.70
N ALA A 54 14.93 11.04 -32.22
CA ALA A 54 15.30 11.91 -33.34
C ALA A 54 14.77 11.30 -34.64
N SER A 55 13.56 11.68 -35.05
CA SER A 55 12.94 11.26 -36.31
C SER A 55 11.95 12.30 -36.80
N LEU A 56 11.70 12.33 -38.12
CA LEU A 56 10.58 13.07 -38.72
C LEU A 56 9.39 12.15 -39.03
N GLY A 57 9.57 10.84 -38.91
CA GLY A 57 8.52 9.86 -39.19
C GLY A 57 7.58 9.66 -38.01
N PHE A 58 6.37 9.18 -38.31
CA PHE A 58 5.43 8.75 -37.29
C PHE A 58 5.93 7.47 -36.61
N PRO A 59 6.04 7.45 -35.27
CA PRO A 59 6.48 6.26 -34.56
C PRO A 59 5.36 5.22 -34.49
N ALA A 60 5.73 3.93 -34.49
CA ALA A 60 4.78 2.82 -34.37
C ALA A 60 4.43 2.46 -32.91
N SER A 61 5.27 2.87 -31.96
CA SER A 61 5.16 2.53 -30.53
C SER A 61 5.61 3.69 -29.65
N ASP A 62 5.18 3.70 -28.38
CA ASP A 62 5.55 4.72 -27.39
C ASP A 62 7.06 4.77 -27.14
N ILE A 63 7.71 3.60 -27.20
CA ILE A 63 9.14 3.42 -26.95
C ILE A 63 9.76 2.69 -28.15
N THR A 64 10.85 3.24 -28.67
CA THR A 64 11.49 2.76 -29.90
C THR A 64 12.72 1.90 -29.61
N ALA A 65 13.44 2.20 -28.52
CA ALA A 65 14.64 1.46 -28.15
C ALA A 65 14.86 1.50 -26.64
N GLY A 66 15.39 0.41 -26.09
CA GLY A 66 15.93 0.34 -24.74
C GLY A 66 17.34 -0.24 -24.76
N GLN A 67 18.28 0.39 -24.08
CA GLN A 67 19.68 -0.05 -24.04
C GLN A 67 20.19 -0.08 -22.61
N TRP A 68 20.99 -1.09 -22.29
CA TRP A 68 21.73 -1.16 -21.04
C TRP A 68 23.10 -0.51 -21.25
N CYS A 69 23.40 0.52 -20.47
CA CYS A 69 24.66 1.25 -20.53
C CYS A 69 25.40 1.13 -19.20
N GLU A 70 26.70 0.87 -19.28
CA GLU A 70 27.59 0.80 -18.13
C GLU A 70 28.62 1.93 -18.20
N GLU A 71 28.68 2.75 -17.15
CA GLU A 71 29.76 3.71 -16.89
C GLU A 71 30.60 3.22 -15.69
N ILE A 72 31.76 3.84 -15.48
CA ILE A 72 32.76 3.41 -14.48
C ILE A 72 32.11 3.28 -13.09
N ASP A 73 31.28 4.25 -12.69
CA ASP A 73 30.69 4.33 -11.34
C ASP A 73 29.18 4.05 -11.29
N ARG A 74 28.51 3.83 -12.43
CA ARG A 74 27.05 3.68 -12.48
C ARG A 74 26.57 2.86 -13.67
N GLU A 75 25.43 2.23 -13.51
CA GLU A 75 24.72 1.55 -14.60
C GLU A 75 23.42 2.32 -14.88
N PHE A 76 23.02 2.40 -16.14
CA PHE A 76 21.73 2.99 -16.47
C PHE A 76 21.08 2.33 -17.67
N ILE A 77 19.74 2.31 -17.64
CA ILE A 77 18.92 1.91 -18.77
C ILE A 77 18.51 3.17 -19.51
N GLU A 78 18.91 3.28 -20.78
CA GLU A 78 18.51 4.37 -21.66
C GLU A 78 17.29 3.94 -22.48
N LEU A 79 16.18 4.66 -22.33
CA LEU A 79 14.94 4.46 -23.09
C LEU A 79 14.73 5.62 -24.08
N THR A 80 14.53 5.27 -25.35
CA THR A 80 14.18 6.23 -26.40
C THR A 80 12.67 6.26 -26.59
N VAL A 81 12.06 7.38 -26.22
CA VAL A 81 10.63 7.64 -26.22
C VAL A 81 10.25 8.44 -27.47
N SER A 82 9.12 8.10 -28.09
CA SER A 82 8.71 8.65 -29.37
C SER A 82 7.61 9.72 -29.30
N PHE A 83 6.78 9.67 -28.25
CA PHE A 83 5.58 10.50 -28.12
C PHE A 83 5.83 11.88 -27.47
N MET A 84 7.01 12.11 -26.90
CA MET A 84 7.33 13.37 -26.20
C MET A 84 8.82 13.70 -26.33
N GLY A 85 9.12 14.95 -26.69
CA GLY A 85 10.49 15.46 -26.76
C GLY A 85 10.56 16.88 -27.31
N LEU A 86 11.67 17.57 -27.08
CA LEU A 86 12.00 18.88 -27.66
C LEU A 86 12.55 18.78 -29.09
N TYR A 87 12.76 17.56 -29.58
CA TYR A 87 13.07 17.25 -30.96
C TYR A 87 12.36 15.95 -31.33
N GLY A 88 12.19 15.70 -32.63
CA GLY A 88 11.42 14.57 -33.13
C GLY A 88 10.01 14.96 -33.60
N PRO A 89 9.14 13.98 -33.84
CA PRO A 89 7.85 14.19 -34.50
C PRO A 89 6.83 14.92 -33.60
N ALA A 90 6.96 14.78 -32.28
CA ALA A 90 6.09 15.40 -31.28
C ALA A 90 6.67 16.70 -30.69
N SER A 91 7.69 17.29 -31.34
CA SER A 91 8.35 18.49 -30.80
C SER A 91 7.51 19.75 -30.96
N PRO A 92 7.39 20.59 -29.91
CA PRO A 92 6.80 21.92 -30.02
C PRO A 92 7.77 22.94 -30.62
N LEU A 93 9.07 22.60 -30.76
CA LEU A 93 10.07 23.49 -31.33
C LEU A 93 9.99 23.50 -32.85
N PRO A 94 10.45 24.58 -33.51
CA PRO A 94 10.55 24.61 -34.95
C PRO A 94 11.33 23.42 -35.54
N VAL A 95 10.86 22.92 -36.69
CA VAL A 95 11.38 21.70 -37.35
C VAL A 95 12.89 21.75 -37.60
N TYR A 96 13.47 22.93 -37.84
CA TYR A 96 14.91 23.08 -38.08
C TYR A 96 15.78 22.58 -36.91
N TYR A 97 15.27 22.56 -35.67
CA TYR A 97 16.00 21.97 -34.54
C TYR A 97 16.09 20.45 -34.67
N THR A 98 14.98 19.81 -35.03
CA THR A 98 14.94 18.35 -35.28
C THR A 98 15.82 17.99 -36.47
N GLU A 99 15.74 18.74 -37.57
CA GLU A 99 16.62 18.56 -38.74
C GLU A 99 18.10 18.69 -38.37
N ARG A 100 18.47 19.68 -37.55
CA ARG A 100 19.84 19.87 -37.10
C ARG A 100 20.35 18.67 -36.29
N VAL A 101 19.51 18.13 -35.40
CA VAL A 101 19.85 16.92 -34.60
C VAL A 101 19.97 15.68 -35.49
N LEU A 102 19.13 15.56 -36.52
CA LEU A 102 19.20 14.46 -37.50
C LEU A 102 20.45 14.55 -38.39
N HIS A 103 20.75 15.74 -38.90
CA HIS A 103 21.88 15.97 -39.80
C HIS A 103 23.23 15.85 -39.10
N SER A 104 23.28 16.07 -37.78
CA SER A 104 24.55 16.03 -37.07
C SER A 104 25.25 14.67 -37.16
N ASN A 105 24.54 13.54 -37.39
CA ASN A 105 25.04 12.14 -37.38
C ASN A 105 25.90 11.73 -36.15
N ASP A 106 26.27 12.69 -35.32
CA ASP A 106 27.06 12.57 -34.12
C ASP A 106 26.09 12.33 -32.95
N PRO A 107 26.16 11.16 -32.30
CA PRO A 107 25.35 10.89 -31.12
C PRO A 107 25.62 11.84 -29.95
N LEU A 108 26.74 12.58 -29.96
CA LEU A 108 27.20 13.52 -28.92
C LEU A 108 27.02 15.00 -29.31
N HIS A 109 26.08 15.30 -30.22
CA HIS A 109 25.86 16.70 -30.61
C HIS A 109 25.40 17.54 -29.38
N PRO A 110 26.13 18.62 -29.00
CA PRO A 110 25.89 19.33 -27.73
C PRO A 110 24.47 19.87 -27.56
N SER A 111 23.80 20.26 -28.66
CA SER A 111 22.41 20.74 -28.59
C SER A 111 21.43 19.60 -28.28
N ARG A 112 21.72 18.38 -28.73
CA ARG A 112 20.89 17.20 -28.44
C ARG A 112 21.01 16.85 -26.96
N ASP A 113 22.24 16.82 -26.44
CA ASP A 113 22.50 16.53 -25.03
C ASP A 113 21.86 17.58 -24.11
N LEU A 114 21.94 18.87 -24.48
CA LEU A 114 21.24 19.94 -23.79
C LEU A 114 19.72 19.69 -23.75
N MET A 115 19.11 19.38 -24.90
CA MET A 115 17.67 19.09 -24.99
C MET A 115 17.30 17.83 -24.21
N ASP A 116 18.18 16.82 -24.18
CA ASP A 116 17.95 15.57 -23.46
C ASP A 116 17.92 15.74 -21.94
N ILE A 117 18.61 16.73 -21.38
CA ILE A 117 18.46 17.10 -19.95
C ILE A 117 16.99 17.47 -19.65
N PHE A 118 16.38 18.28 -20.51
CA PHE A 118 14.97 18.68 -20.36
C PHE A 118 14.01 17.54 -20.67
N ASN A 119 14.24 16.81 -21.77
CA ASN A 119 13.43 15.65 -22.15
C ASN A 119 13.39 14.63 -21.01
N HIS A 120 14.55 14.26 -20.47
CA HIS A 120 14.66 13.32 -19.36
C HIS A 120 13.82 13.76 -18.16
N ARG A 121 13.94 15.04 -17.75
CA ARG A 121 13.19 15.56 -16.61
C ARG A 121 11.68 15.60 -16.87
N LEU A 122 11.25 16.05 -18.04
CA LEU A 122 9.83 16.15 -18.40
C LEU A 122 9.17 14.77 -18.45
N ILE A 123 9.80 13.81 -19.14
CA ILE A 123 9.30 12.43 -19.25
C ILE A 123 9.26 11.77 -17.86
N SER A 124 10.29 11.99 -17.03
CA SER A 124 10.31 11.49 -15.65
C SER A 124 9.16 12.05 -14.81
N LEU A 125 8.88 13.35 -14.91
CA LEU A 125 7.78 13.99 -14.20
C LEU A 125 6.42 13.50 -14.71
N MET A 126 6.28 13.29 -16.00
CA MET A 126 5.06 12.75 -16.58
C MET A 126 4.74 11.36 -16.03
N GLN A 127 5.75 10.48 -15.89
CA GLN A 127 5.56 9.19 -15.20
C GLN A 127 5.04 9.40 -13.78
N VAL A 128 5.67 10.28 -13.00
CA VAL A 128 5.27 10.53 -11.61
C VAL A 128 3.84 11.07 -11.54
N CYS A 129 3.45 11.98 -12.43
CA CYS A 129 2.09 12.49 -12.52
C CYS A 129 1.08 11.40 -12.87
N TRP A 130 1.43 10.50 -13.80
CA TRP A 130 0.58 9.38 -14.18
C TRP A 130 0.40 8.38 -13.03
N GLU A 131 1.46 8.08 -12.29
CA GLU A 131 1.41 7.23 -11.09
C GLU A 131 0.61 7.91 -9.98
N LYS A 132 0.75 9.24 -9.80
CA LYS A 132 0.26 10.01 -8.65
C LYS A 132 -1.20 9.77 -8.29
N TYR A 133 -2.09 9.57 -9.26
CA TYR A 133 -3.54 9.44 -9.03
C TYR A 133 -4.05 8.00 -9.18
N ARG A 134 -3.16 7.03 -9.38
CA ARG A 134 -3.53 5.63 -9.65
C ARG A 134 -3.19 4.75 -8.44
N TYR A 135 -4.20 4.52 -7.61
CA TYR A 135 -4.05 3.74 -6.38
C TYR A 135 -3.46 2.34 -6.62
N TYR A 136 -3.96 1.62 -7.62
CA TYR A 136 -3.52 0.25 -7.93
C TYR A 136 -2.02 0.12 -8.26
N ILE A 137 -1.35 1.22 -8.61
CA ILE A 137 0.08 1.26 -8.95
C ILE A 137 0.92 1.57 -7.71
N GLN A 138 0.43 2.48 -6.87
CA GLN A 138 1.12 2.88 -5.65
C GLN A 138 0.88 1.95 -4.48
N TYR A 139 -0.14 1.08 -4.57
CA TYR A 139 -0.51 0.17 -3.52
C TYR A 139 0.67 -0.69 -3.10
N ARG A 140 1.00 -0.64 -1.80
CA ARG A 140 2.01 -1.50 -1.19
C ARG A 140 1.32 -2.47 -0.26
N ILE A 141 1.76 -3.72 -0.27
CA ILE A 141 1.15 -4.85 0.48
C ILE A 141 0.99 -4.53 1.98
N ASP A 142 1.86 -3.68 2.54
CA ASP A 142 1.81 -3.29 3.96
C ASP A 142 0.80 -2.17 4.27
N GLY A 143 0.10 -1.60 3.27
CA GLY A 143 -0.75 -0.41 3.46
C GLY A 143 0.03 0.84 3.87
N LYS A 144 1.35 0.82 3.69
CA LYS A 144 2.27 1.93 4.06
C LYS A 144 2.27 3.06 3.03
N ASP A 145 1.59 2.90 1.89
CA ASP A 145 1.47 3.94 0.89
C ASP A 145 0.62 5.12 1.36
N HIS A 146 0.85 6.29 0.77
CA HIS A 146 0.17 7.52 1.19
C HIS A 146 -1.35 7.43 1.05
N TYR A 147 -1.84 6.80 -0.02
CA TYR A 147 -3.28 6.63 -0.25
C TYR A 147 -3.94 5.71 0.78
N SER A 148 -3.36 4.54 1.04
CA SER A 148 -3.86 3.62 2.07
C SER A 148 -3.88 4.28 3.44
N ARG A 149 -2.86 5.07 3.79
CA ARG A 149 -2.84 5.85 5.04
C ARG A 149 -3.95 6.90 5.10
N TRP A 150 -4.22 7.62 4.01
CA TRP A 150 -5.33 8.57 3.96
C TRP A 150 -6.68 7.87 4.10
N LEU A 151 -6.84 6.72 3.44
CA LEU A 151 -8.06 5.94 3.47
C LEU A 151 -8.32 5.35 4.86
N LEU A 152 -7.28 4.89 5.56
CA LEU A 152 -7.35 4.48 6.97
C LEU A 152 -7.62 5.67 7.90
N GLY A 153 -7.05 6.84 7.61
CA GLY A 153 -7.36 8.08 8.32
C GLY A 153 -8.84 8.46 8.22
N LEU A 154 -9.44 8.32 7.04
CA LEU A 154 -10.89 8.52 6.84
C LEU A 154 -11.72 7.46 7.58
N ALA A 155 -11.17 6.26 7.79
CA ALA A 155 -11.79 5.21 8.59
C ALA A 155 -11.70 5.44 10.11
N GLY A 156 -11.16 6.58 10.56
CA GLY A 156 -10.99 6.89 11.98
C GLY A 156 -9.69 6.37 12.60
N VAL A 157 -8.82 5.72 11.81
CA VAL A 157 -7.53 5.21 12.32
C VAL A 157 -6.52 6.34 12.38
N ASN A 158 -6.04 6.66 13.58
CA ASN A 158 -5.03 7.71 13.77
C ASN A 158 -3.68 7.29 13.15
N GLN A 159 -2.97 8.24 12.54
CA GLN A 159 -1.65 8.01 11.96
C GLN A 159 -0.60 7.63 13.00
N SER A 160 -0.76 8.05 14.26
CA SER A 160 0.09 7.58 15.37
C SER A 160 -0.06 6.08 15.61
N LEU A 161 -1.30 5.57 15.57
CA LEU A 161 -1.61 4.16 15.75
C LEU A 161 -1.12 3.31 14.57
N LEU A 162 -1.01 3.89 13.37
CA LEU A 162 -0.33 3.26 12.22
C LEU A 162 1.20 3.22 12.36
N GLN A 163 1.80 4.05 13.23
CA GLN A 163 3.23 4.08 13.50
C GLN A 163 3.63 3.19 14.67
N GLU A 164 2.69 2.92 15.58
CA GLU A 164 2.86 1.93 16.64
C GLU A 164 3.00 0.52 16.05
N GLN A 165 3.79 -0.34 16.71
CA GLN A 165 3.92 -1.76 16.35
C GLN A 165 2.63 -2.50 16.72
N THR A 166 1.58 -2.25 15.95
CA THR A 166 0.31 -2.96 16.00
C THR A 166 0.48 -4.34 15.36
N ARG A 167 -0.18 -5.36 15.90
CA ARG A 167 -0.15 -6.71 15.30
C ARG A 167 -1.10 -6.81 14.11
N LEU A 168 -1.93 -5.79 13.93
CA LEU A 168 -2.91 -5.66 12.87
C LEU A 168 -2.28 -5.48 11.49
N LYS A 169 -2.82 -6.23 10.54
CA LYS A 169 -2.51 -6.16 9.12
C LYS A 169 -3.44 -5.16 8.47
N TRP A 170 -3.05 -3.89 8.50
CA TRP A 170 -3.80 -2.75 7.96
C TRP A 170 -4.33 -2.96 6.54
N HIS A 171 -3.56 -3.62 5.68
CA HIS A 171 -3.97 -3.92 4.31
C HIS A 171 -5.24 -4.77 4.21
N ARG A 172 -5.52 -5.62 5.22
CA ARG A 172 -6.75 -6.43 5.28
C ARG A 172 -7.97 -5.64 5.72
N LEU A 173 -7.75 -4.50 6.39
CA LEU A 173 -8.79 -3.61 6.88
C LEU A 173 -9.18 -2.55 5.85
N LEU A 174 -8.32 -2.24 4.87
CA LEU A 174 -8.61 -1.27 3.81
C LEU A 174 -9.95 -1.47 3.09
N PRO A 175 -10.37 -2.71 2.71
CA PRO A 175 -11.68 -2.92 2.09
C PRO A 175 -12.86 -2.57 3.01
N PHE A 176 -12.63 -2.53 4.31
CA PHE A 176 -13.63 -2.23 5.34
C PHE A 176 -13.61 -0.78 5.80
N ALA A 177 -12.79 0.08 5.20
CA ALA A 177 -12.66 1.48 5.62
C ALA A 177 -14.01 2.23 5.69
N GLY A 178 -14.94 1.96 4.77
CA GLY A 178 -16.28 2.55 4.84
C GLY A 178 -17.13 2.04 6.01
N VAL A 179 -16.96 0.77 6.41
CA VAL A 179 -17.64 0.20 7.58
C VAL A 179 -17.01 0.73 8.86
N LEU A 180 -15.68 0.82 8.90
CA LEU A 180 -14.90 1.37 10.02
C LEU A 180 -15.15 2.87 10.22
N ALA A 181 -15.33 3.63 9.12
CA ALA A 181 -15.69 5.04 9.19
C ALA A 181 -17.08 5.28 9.82
N GLY A 182 -17.97 4.27 9.76
CA GLY A 182 -19.25 4.33 10.43
C GLY A 182 -19.08 4.08 11.92
N ALA A 183 -19.33 5.10 12.75
CA ALA A 183 -19.28 5.02 14.22
C ALA A 183 -20.30 4.04 14.86
N ASN A 184 -21.01 3.25 14.05
CA ASN A 184 -22.01 2.27 14.49
C ASN A 184 -21.44 0.86 14.32
N GLY A 185 -20.70 0.39 15.32
CA GLY A 185 -20.18 -0.97 15.41
C GLY A 185 -21.29 -2.00 15.66
N SER A 186 -22.16 -2.24 14.68
CA SER A 186 -23.16 -3.30 14.80
C SER A 186 -22.47 -4.66 14.91
N ALA A 187 -23.03 -5.55 15.73
CA ALA A 187 -22.49 -6.89 15.93
C ALA A 187 -22.30 -7.65 14.60
N ASP A 188 -23.26 -7.51 13.67
CA ASP A 188 -23.21 -8.10 12.33
C ASP A 188 -22.06 -7.53 11.47
N SER A 189 -21.83 -6.22 11.54
CA SER A 189 -20.72 -5.58 10.82
C SER A 189 -19.39 -6.07 11.36
N MET A 190 -19.23 -6.10 12.69
CA MET A 190 -18.01 -6.58 13.35
C MET A 190 -17.75 -8.06 13.01
N ALA A 191 -18.77 -8.90 13.07
CA ALA A 191 -18.70 -10.31 12.68
C ALA A 191 -18.15 -10.46 11.25
N LYS A 192 -18.69 -9.71 10.28
CA LYS A 192 -18.26 -9.76 8.88
C LYS A 192 -16.81 -9.29 8.70
N VAL A 193 -16.41 -8.22 9.40
CA VAL A 193 -15.03 -7.72 9.37
C VAL A 193 -14.07 -8.78 9.91
N ILE A 194 -14.34 -9.34 11.09
CA ILE A 194 -13.52 -10.38 11.73
C ILE A 194 -13.44 -11.62 10.84
N ALA A 195 -14.58 -12.09 10.33
CA ALA A 195 -14.66 -13.26 9.47
C ALA A 195 -13.80 -13.09 8.21
N ARG A 196 -13.86 -11.94 7.53
CA ARG A 196 -13.04 -11.71 6.34
C ARG A 196 -11.57 -11.50 6.67
N TYR A 197 -11.27 -10.74 7.73
CA TYR A 197 -9.91 -10.41 8.14
C TYR A 197 -9.08 -11.68 8.43
N PHE A 198 -9.68 -12.63 9.14
CA PHE A 198 -9.07 -13.92 9.48
C PHE A 198 -9.37 -15.04 8.48
N ARG A 199 -10.19 -14.78 7.45
CA ARG A 199 -10.65 -15.76 6.44
C ARG A 199 -11.37 -16.95 7.10
N LEU A 200 -12.27 -16.66 8.02
CA LEU A 200 -13.12 -17.63 8.71
C LEU A 200 -14.43 -17.84 7.95
N SER A 201 -15.07 -18.99 8.19
CA SER A 201 -16.33 -19.33 7.53
C SER A 201 -17.50 -18.51 8.07
N ALA A 202 -17.63 -18.43 9.39
CA ALA A 202 -18.66 -17.66 10.09
C ALA A 202 -18.15 -17.21 11.46
N VAL A 203 -18.60 -16.01 11.85
CA VAL A 203 -18.38 -15.43 13.18
C VAL A 203 -19.73 -14.92 13.64
N GLU A 204 -20.12 -15.28 14.87
CA GLU A 204 -21.40 -14.87 15.45
C GLU A 204 -21.16 -14.18 16.78
N PHE A 205 -21.96 -13.16 17.08
CA PHE A 205 -21.97 -12.51 18.38
C PHE A 205 -23.21 -12.98 19.13
N GLU A 206 -23.00 -13.41 20.37
CA GLU A 206 -24.06 -13.66 21.33
C GLU A 206 -24.10 -12.46 22.29
N PRO A 207 -24.99 -11.49 22.06
CA PRO A 207 -25.13 -10.34 22.94
C PRO A 207 -25.92 -10.73 24.21
N TRP A 208 -25.93 -9.84 25.19
CA TRP A 208 -26.72 -9.96 26.43
C TRP A 208 -26.34 -11.12 27.35
N VAL A 209 -25.05 -11.45 27.41
CA VAL A 209 -24.58 -12.57 28.22
C VAL A 209 -24.59 -12.15 29.69
N GLN A 210 -25.35 -12.88 30.50
CA GLN A 210 -25.45 -12.62 31.92
C GLN A 210 -24.09 -12.77 32.61
N ARG A 211 -23.74 -11.79 33.44
CA ARG A 211 -22.60 -11.83 34.35
C ARG A 211 -23.01 -11.32 35.73
N THR A 212 -22.30 -11.80 36.74
CA THR A 212 -22.38 -11.25 38.09
C THR A 212 -21.29 -10.19 38.23
N VAL A 213 -21.68 -8.99 38.63
CA VAL A 213 -20.79 -7.86 38.90
C VAL A 213 -20.82 -7.58 40.38
N GLU A 214 -19.65 -7.57 41.02
CA GLU A 214 -19.53 -7.15 42.42
C GLU A 214 -19.76 -5.65 42.54
N VAL A 215 -20.55 -5.25 43.53
CA VAL A 215 -20.80 -3.85 43.84
C VAL A 215 -19.56 -3.30 44.54
N PRO A 216 -18.93 -2.23 44.01
CA PRO A 216 -17.79 -1.61 44.67
C PRO A 216 -18.13 -1.21 46.11
N ALA A 217 -17.21 -1.42 47.05
CA ALA A 217 -17.46 -1.16 48.48
C ALA A 217 -17.98 0.26 48.79
N VAL A 218 -17.59 1.25 47.98
CA VAL A 218 -18.04 2.65 48.09
C VAL A 218 -19.53 2.83 47.74
N GLN A 219 -20.09 1.93 46.95
CA GLN A 219 -21.50 1.90 46.53
C GLN A 219 -22.34 0.96 47.41
N CYS A 220 -21.72 0.23 48.34
CA CYS A 220 -22.45 -0.62 49.27
C CYS A 220 -23.18 0.21 50.33
N ASN A 221 -24.44 -0.15 50.59
CA ASN A 221 -25.26 0.49 51.60
C ASN A 221 -24.69 0.23 53.00
N SER A 222 -24.64 1.27 53.83
CA SER A 222 -24.07 1.22 55.18
C SER A 222 -25.04 1.84 56.19
N MET A 223 -25.37 1.09 57.23
CA MET A 223 -26.24 1.59 58.30
C MET A 223 -25.55 2.71 59.10
N GLY A 224 -26.29 3.78 59.42
CA GLY A 224 -25.80 4.89 60.24
C GLY A 224 -24.89 5.89 59.52
N VAL A 225 -24.62 5.71 58.22
CA VAL A 225 -23.75 6.60 57.43
C VAL A 225 -24.55 7.43 56.41
N ARG A 226 -25.35 6.76 55.58
CA ARG A 226 -26.23 7.38 54.57
C ARG A 226 -27.58 6.69 54.59
N ASN A 227 -28.64 7.46 54.36
CA ASN A 227 -29.97 6.91 54.13
C ASN A 227 -30.04 6.33 52.71
N ALA A 228 -30.60 5.13 52.57
CA ALA A 228 -30.93 4.52 51.28
C ALA A 228 -32.42 4.21 51.27
N CYS A 229 -33.09 4.44 50.13
CA CYS A 229 -34.51 4.18 49.95
C CYS A 229 -34.72 2.94 49.05
N LEU A 230 -35.63 2.07 49.49
CA LEU A 230 -36.01 0.88 48.74
C LEU A 230 -36.70 1.30 47.43
N GLY A 231 -36.21 0.79 46.30
CA GLY A 231 -36.75 1.07 44.97
C GLY A 231 -36.12 2.26 44.24
N SER A 232 -35.23 3.02 44.89
CA SER A 232 -34.45 4.09 44.25
C SER A 232 -32.96 3.78 44.20
N ASP A 233 -32.35 3.54 45.35
CA ASP A 233 -30.90 3.50 45.54
C ASP A 233 -30.44 2.33 46.43
N LEU A 234 -31.38 1.58 47.00
CA LEU A 234 -31.09 0.34 47.71
C LEU A 234 -30.90 -0.83 46.73
N ILE A 235 -29.66 -1.32 46.64
CA ILE A 235 -29.30 -2.61 46.03
C ILE A 235 -29.22 -3.66 47.13
N MET A 236 -29.80 -4.84 46.87
CA MET A 236 -29.80 -5.97 47.81
C MET A 236 -28.64 -6.92 47.49
N GLY A 237 -27.76 -7.15 48.46
CA GLY A 237 -26.56 -8.00 48.30
C GLY A 237 -25.30 -7.20 47.95
N ASP A 238 -24.21 -7.94 47.76
CA ASP A 238 -22.88 -7.45 47.37
C ASP A 238 -22.61 -7.59 45.86
N SER A 239 -23.57 -8.14 45.10
CA SER A 239 -23.43 -8.42 43.68
C SER A 239 -24.74 -8.18 42.90
N LEU A 240 -24.59 -7.83 41.63
CA LEU A 240 -25.67 -7.53 40.70
C LEU A 240 -25.57 -8.39 39.45
N LEU A 241 -26.72 -8.74 38.87
CA LEU A 241 -26.78 -9.36 37.56
C LEU A 241 -26.77 -8.28 36.49
N ASP A 242 -25.75 -8.33 35.62
CA ASP A 242 -25.61 -7.45 34.46
C ASP A 242 -25.68 -8.28 33.18
N CYS A 243 -26.44 -7.79 32.21
CA CYS A 243 -26.52 -8.36 30.86
C CYS A 243 -26.07 -7.36 29.78
N MET A 244 -25.71 -6.13 30.13
CA MET A 244 -25.33 -5.12 29.13
C MET A 244 -23.83 -5.13 28.83
N GLY A 245 -23.00 -5.48 29.80
CA GLY A 245 -21.55 -5.33 29.69
C GLY A 245 -20.78 -6.57 29.23
N LYS A 246 -21.45 -7.62 28.73
CA LYS A 246 -20.79 -8.86 28.27
C LYS A 246 -21.47 -9.44 27.04
N PHE A 247 -20.66 -9.91 26.11
CA PHE A 247 -21.05 -10.67 24.93
C PHE A 247 -20.06 -11.81 24.72
N ASN A 248 -20.47 -12.86 24.01
CA ASN A 248 -19.57 -13.90 23.54
C ASN A 248 -19.38 -13.77 22.02
N ILE A 249 -18.20 -14.16 21.55
CA ILE A 249 -17.90 -14.27 20.11
C ILE A 249 -17.70 -15.75 19.81
N HIS A 250 -18.50 -16.26 18.88
CA HIS A 250 -18.44 -17.63 18.41
C HIS A 250 -17.71 -17.68 17.07
N LEU A 251 -16.54 -18.33 17.03
CA LEU A 251 -15.76 -18.56 15.83
C LEU A 251 -16.07 -19.96 15.28
N MET A 252 -16.80 -20.03 14.17
CA MET A 252 -17.38 -21.28 13.66
C MET A 252 -16.60 -21.84 12.46
N GLY A 253 -16.64 -23.17 12.31
CA GLY A 253 -16.03 -23.88 11.18
C GLY A 253 -14.50 -23.78 11.13
N LEU A 254 -13.84 -23.71 12.29
CA LEU A 254 -12.38 -23.65 12.40
C LEU A 254 -11.75 -25.00 12.08
N SER A 255 -10.69 -25.00 11.28
CA SER A 255 -9.80 -26.15 11.20
C SER A 255 -9.03 -26.34 12.53
N HIS A 256 -8.50 -27.53 12.79
CA HIS A 256 -7.71 -27.78 14.01
C HIS A 256 -6.53 -26.81 14.15
N GLN A 257 -5.91 -26.43 13.03
CA GLN A 257 -4.81 -25.46 13.02
C GLN A 257 -5.29 -24.04 13.37
N GLN A 258 -6.42 -23.60 12.81
CA GLN A 258 -7.00 -22.30 13.15
C GLN A 258 -7.46 -22.25 14.60
N TYR A 259 -8.10 -23.32 15.10
CA TYR A 259 -8.50 -23.43 16.49
C TYR A 259 -7.32 -23.20 17.44
N ARG A 260 -6.20 -23.90 17.22
CA ARG A 260 -4.97 -23.70 18.01
C ARG A 260 -4.41 -22.29 17.91
N ALA A 261 -4.57 -21.62 16.77
CA ALA A 261 -4.09 -20.26 16.57
C ALA A 261 -4.88 -19.20 17.34
N PHE A 262 -6.16 -19.45 17.64
CA PHE A 262 -7.05 -18.56 18.40
C PHE A 262 -7.08 -18.84 19.91
N LEU A 263 -6.39 -19.89 20.38
CA LEU A 263 -6.22 -20.10 21.83
C LEU A 263 -5.38 -18.96 22.43
N PRO A 264 -5.45 -18.72 23.76
CA PRO A 264 -4.73 -17.62 24.42
C PRO A 264 -3.22 -17.58 24.14
N ASP A 265 -2.58 -18.74 23.95
CA ASP A 265 -1.14 -18.83 23.61
C ASP A 265 -0.87 -18.75 22.09
N GLY A 266 -1.92 -18.59 21.30
CA GLY A 266 -1.89 -18.60 19.84
C GLY A 266 -1.62 -17.22 19.23
N PHE A 267 -1.03 -17.23 18.04
CA PHE A 267 -0.62 -16.01 17.35
C PHE A 267 -1.78 -15.09 16.90
N HIS A 268 -2.99 -15.63 16.74
CA HIS A 268 -4.16 -14.84 16.33
C HIS A 268 -4.98 -14.28 17.49
N PHE A 269 -4.77 -14.75 18.72
CA PHE A 269 -5.56 -14.30 19.88
C PHE A 269 -5.35 -12.81 20.16
N ASP A 270 -4.09 -12.40 20.32
CA ASP A 270 -3.78 -10.99 20.56
C ASP A 270 -4.17 -10.09 19.37
N GLU A 271 -4.01 -10.58 18.13
CA GLU A 271 -4.45 -9.88 16.91
C GLU A 271 -5.98 -9.69 16.88
N LEU A 272 -6.74 -10.66 17.37
CA LEU A 272 -8.21 -10.58 17.48
C LEU A 272 -8.63 -9.59 18.57
N VAL A 273 -7.97 -9.61 19.74
CA VAL A 273 -8.25 -8.68 20.83
C VAL A 273 -8.00 -7.24 20.40
N GLU A 274 -6.87 -6.99 19.73
CA GLU A 274 -6.52 -5.66 19.21
C GLU A 274 -7.53 -5.19 18.14
N LEU A 275 -7.97 -6.09 17.26
CA LEU A 275 -8.99 -5.78 16.27
C LEU A 275 -10.33 -5.42 16.92
N LEU A 276 -10.74 -6.15 17.96
CA LEU A 276 -11.97 -5.87 18.69
C LEU A 276 -11.89 -4.53 19.42
N GLN A 277 -10.76 -4.20 20.04
CA GLN A 277 -10.55 -2.89 20.66
C GLN A 277 -10.71 -1.77 19.62
N LEU A 278 -10.16 -1.93 18.42
CA LEU A 278 -10.31 -0.95 17.35
C LEU A 278 -11.76 -0.80 16.87
N LEU A 279 -12.52 -1.89 16.81
CA LEU A 279 -13.92 -1.89 16.34
C LEU A 279 -14.92 -1.35 17.35
N MET A 280 -14.57 -1.33 18.65
CA MET A 280 -15.45 -0.92 19.75
C MET A 280 -15.19 0.51 20.26
N VAL A 281 -14.21 1.22 19.70
CA VAL A 281 -13.92 2.65 20.00
C VAL A 281 -14.85 3.54 19.19
#